data_AF-X6MQT3-F1
#
_entry.id   AF-X6MQT3-F1
#
_cell.length_a   1.000
_cell.length_b   1.000
_cell.length_c   1.000
_cell.angle_alpha   90.00
_cell.angle_beta   90.00
_cell.angle_gamma   90.00
#
_symmetry.space_group_name_H-M   'P 1'
#
loop_
_entity.id
_entity.type
_entity.pdbx_description
1 polymer ?
#
loop_
_entity_poly.entity_id
_entity_poly.type
_entity_poly.pdbx_seq_one_letter_code
_entity_poly.pdbx_strand_id
1 'polypeptide(L)'
;FFRHYLKGYEGLHVAKKVSPCTKIGEECGLSMLPDGVAVFYKSKVFKRIFHRLFDDKSVTRISYIFKISFVFFFFFDIKLEERCKVVDVPAVLVHLQWVQSKSSGTNEFIVVGTHLKSAKDMEGEAHRLKQTHYLATEISSYQQKVEQDGRQVPVFIGVFLFYSLCVNSLNSNILHCLRKCVLTKDTKGFPPLTYASITDDGLFKNMLKEYKEKNSSAARVVIDLDNYQKAYDKLRFYSAYKGFYGSEPKYTTWKKRQGGEDKHTIDYLFFQHLKGVGVSSILEIPEEKAVNHDSLLPGWEYPSDHFAIMAEFEF
;
A
#
# COMPACT_ATOMS: atom_id res chain seq x y z
N PHE A 1 -4.11 23.71 10.73
CA PHE A 1 -3.60 23.53 9.36
C PHE A 1 -4.57 22.72 8.47
N PHE A 2 -4.81 21.43 8.72
CA PHE A 2 -5.62 20.59 7.82
C PHE A 2 -7.13 20.93 7.70
N ARG A 3 -7.74 21.62 8.67
CA ARG A 3 -9.20 21.92 8.63
C ARG A 3 -9.63 22.73 7.40
N HIS A 4 -8.77 23.58 6.86
CA HIS A 4 -9.10 24.36 5.66
C HIS A 4 -9.06 23.47 4.41
N TYR A 5 -7.99 22.68 4.25
CA TYR A 5 -7.77 21.81 3.09
C TYR A 5 -8.69 20.58 3.05
N LEU A 6 -9.15 20.11 4.21
CA LEU A 6 -10.04 18.94 4.31
C LEU A 6 -11.53 19.32 4.29
N LYS A 7 -11.88 20.57 3.96
CA LYS A 7 -13.29 20.98 3.90
C LYS A 7 -14.02 20.16 2.82
N GLY A 8 -15.05 19.40 3.22
CA GLY A 8 -15.80 18.51 2.33
C GLY A 8 -15.22 17.10 2.20
N TYR A 9 -14.18 16.78 2.97
CA TYR A 9 -13.64 15.43 3.09
C TYR A 9 -13.95 14.84 4.47
N GLU A 10 -14.22 13.54 4.48
CA GLU A 10 -14.15 12.70 5.67
C GLU A 10 -12.87 11.88 5.62
N GLY A 11 -12.36 11.50 6.79
CA GLY A 11 -11.09 10.78 6.91
C GLY A 11 -11.13 9.71 7.97
N LEU A 12 -10.36 8.65 7.74
CA LEU A 12 -10.05 7.61 8.69
C LEU A 12 -8.53 7.55 8.85
N HIS A 13 -8.06 7.34 10.08
CA HIS A 13 -6.63 7.31 10.40
C HIS A 13 -6.34 6.16 11.36
N VAL A 14 -5.25 5.44 11.10
CA VAL A 14 -4.67 4.47 12.02
C VAL A 14 -3.23 4.87 12.31
N ALA A 15 -2.91 5.06 13.59
CA ALA A 15 -1.55 5.35 14.03
C ALA A 15 -0.68 4.09 13.97
N LYS A 16 0.61 4.26 13.67
CA LYS A 16 1.60 3.22 13.88
C LYS A 16 1.80 2.99 15.37
N LYS A 17 1.99 1.73 15.75
CA LYS A 17 2.32 1.33 17.13
C LYS A 17 3.64 1.93 17.59
N VAL A 18 4.65 1.86 16.73
CA VAL A 18 5.98 2.45 16.95
C VAL A 18 6.17 3.55 15.92
N SER A 19 6.15 4.79 16.41
CA SER A 19 6.32 5.96 15.57
C SER A 19 7.67 6.61 15.81
N PRO A 20 8.47 6.89 14.75
CA PRO A 20 9.63 7.76 14.89
C PRO A 20 9.26 9.15 15.40
N CYS A 21 8.06 9.65 15.08
CA CYS A 21 7.61 10.99 15.48
C CYS A 21 7.43 11.11 17.00
N THR A 22 6.89 10.07 17.66
CA THR A 22 6.75 10.11 19.13
C THR A 22 8.12 10.08 19.81
N LYS A 23 9.05 9.28 19.28
CA LYS A 23 10.43 9.21 19.79
C LYS A 23 11.17 10.54 19.63
N ILE A 24 11.08 11.17 18.46
CA ILE A 24 11.66 12.50 18.21
C ILE A 24 11.03 13.54 19.13
N GLY A 25 9.70 13.48 19.33
CA GLY A 25 9.00 14.34 20.27
C GLY A 25 9.57 14.22 21.68
N GLU A 26 9.70 13.00 22.20
CA GLU A 26 10.30 12.73 23.51
C GLU A 26 11.74 13.28 23.62
N GLU A 27 12.59 13.02 22.62
CA GLU A 27 13.97 13.51 22.57
C GLU A 27 14.05 15.05 22.55
N CYS A 28 13.08 15.72 21.93
CA CYS A 28 12.98 17.18 21.87
C CYS A 28 12.18 17.80 23.02
N GLY A 29 11.64 17.02 23.96
CA GLY A 29 10.75 17.53 25.01
C GLY A 29 9.41 18.06 24.49
N LEU A 30 8.95 17.58 23.33
CA LEU A 30 7.72 17.96 22.67
C LEU A 30 6.70 16.81 22.66
N SER A 31 5.42 17.11 22.87
CA SER A 31 4.35 16.14 22.66
C SER A 31 4.03 16.05 21.17
N MET A 32 4.49 14.98 20.52
CA MET A 32 4.19 14.69 19.11
C MET A 32 3.22 13.52 18.98
N LEU A 33 2.31 13.60 18.00
CA LEU A 33 1.42 12.50 17.66
C LEU A 33 2.18 11.46 16.82
N PRO A 34 1.81 10.17 16.92
CA PRO A 34 2.39 9.14 16.07
C PRO A 34 2.03 9.36 14.60
N ASP A 35 2.96 9.01 13.72
CA ASP A 35 2.69 8.82 12.29
C ASP A 35 1.78 7.61 12.05
N GLY A 36 1.21 7.51 10.86
CA GLY A 36 0.14 6.56 10.58
C GLY A 36 -0.26 6.51 9.12
N VAL A 37 -1.36 5.83 8.87
CA VAL A 37 -2.00 5.75 7.55
C VAL A 37 -3.36 6.40 7.64
N ALA A 38 -3.68 7.24 6.66
CA ALA A 38 -4.99 7.86 6.55
C ALA A 38 -5.59 7.69 5.16
N VAL A 39 -6.91 7.54 5.10
CA VAL A 39 -7.69 7.54 3.86
C VAL A 39 -8.74 8.63 3.98
N PHE A 40 -8.79 9.51 2.99
CA PHE A 40 -9.77 10.60 2.90
C PHE A 40 -10.66 10.42 1.67
N TYR A 41 -11.94 10.78 1.79
CA TYR A 41 -12.89 10.74 0.68
C TYR A 41 -13.84 11.95 0.73
N LYS A 42 -14.31 12.40 -0.44
CA LYS A 42 -15.24 13.53 -0.55
C LYS A 42 -16.63 13.10 -0.08
N SER A 43 -17.09 13.57 1.08
CA SER A 43 -18.35 13.12 1.70
C SER A 43 -19.62 13.52 0.94
N LYS A 44 -19.53 14.54 0.09
CA LYS A 44 -20.64 14.92 -0.83
C LYS A 44 -20.76 13.99 -2.04
N VAL A 45 -19.69 13.28 -2.39
CA VAL A 45 -19.62 12.40 -3.57
C VAL A 45 -19.80 10.95 -3.16
N PHE A 46 -19.21 10.57 -2.03
CA PHE A 46 -19.17 9.20 -1.55
C PHE A 46 -19.79 9.06 -0.16
N LYS A 47 -20.61 8.02 -0.02
CA LYS A 47 -21.10 7.51 1.25
C LYS A 47 -20.23 6.33 1.67
N ARG A 48 -19.75 6.33 2.91
CA ARG A 48 -19.05 5.18 3.49
C ARG A 48 -20.05 4.10 3.91
N ILE A 49 -19.95 2.92 3.30
CA ILE A 49 -20.71 1.72 3.67
C ILE A 49 -20.08 1.05 4.89
N PHE A 50 -18.76 0.85 4.85
CA PHE A 50 -18.02 0.10 5.86
C PHE A 50 -16.59 0.63 5.95
N HIS A 51 -15.94 0.39 7.09
CA HIS A 51 -14.50 0.53 7.21
C HIS A 51 -13.93 -0.48 8.20
N ARG A 52 -12.64 -0.76 8.04
CA ARG A 52 -11.84 -1.51 9.00
C ARG A 52 -10.49 -0.84 9.17
N LEU A 53 -10.10 -0.65 10.42
CA LEU A 53 -8.76 -0.23 10.78
C LEU A 53 -7.98 -1.50 11.15
N PHE A 54 -6.78 -1.63 10.60
CA PHE A 54 -5.86 -2.69 10.94
C PHE A 54 -4.86 -2.10 11.94
N ASP A 55 -5.12 -2.38 13.21
CA ASP A 55 -4.23 -2.13 14.34
C ASP A 55 -4.02 -3.44 15.12
N ASP A 56 -2.91 -3.53 15.84
CA ASP A 56 -2.56 -4.67 16.71
C ASP A 56 -3.47 -4.76 17.96
N LYS A 57 -4.37 -3.79 18.17
CA LYS A 57 -5.22 -3.73 19.37
C LYS A 57 -6.62 -3.25 19.02
N SER A 58 -7.52 -4.22 18.85
CA SER A 58 -8.95 -4.09 19.16
C SER A 58 -9.45 -2.64 19.28
N VAL A 59 -9.74 -2.00 18.16
CA VAL A 59 -10.66 -0.87 18.02
C VAL A 59 -10.65 0.10 19.21
N THR A 60 -9.66 1.01 19.26
CA THR A 60 -9.88 2.26 20.01
C THR A 60 -10.62 3.21 19.07
N ARG A 61 -11.94 3.27 19.22
CA ARG A 61 -12.83 4.14 18.43
C ARG A 61 -12.49 5.60 18.72
N ILE A 62 -11.62 6.24 17.92
CA ILE A 62 -11.46 7.70 17.95
C ILE A 62 -12.62 8.33 17.19
N SER A 63 -13.79 8.33 17.83
CA SER A 63 -14.88 9.23 17.47
C SER A 63 -14.54 10.60 18.06
N TYR A 64 -14.32 11.61 17.22
CA TYR A 64 -14.54 13.01 17.62
C TYR A 64 -16.05 13.21 17.79
N ILE A 65 -16.59 12.70 18.89
CA ILE A 65 -17.96 12.94 19.34
C ILE A 65 -17.85 13.42 20.78
N PHE A 66 -18.23 14.67 21.00
CA PHE A 66 -18.50 15.20 22.33
C PHE A 66 -19.47 14.27 23.04
N LYS A 67 -19.10 13.82 24.25
CA LYS A 67 -19.94 13.00 25.13
C LYS A 67 -21.30 13.68 25.35
N ILE A 68 -22.37 12.97 25.02
CA ILE A 68 -23.55 12.85 25.88
C ILE A 68 -23.74 11.36 26.13
N SER A 69 -23.75 10.99 27.41
CA SER A 69 -23.76 9.63 27.94
C SER A 69 -25.08 8.91 27.68
N PHE A 70 -25.05 7.59 27.45
CA PHE A 70 -25.90 6.61 28.16
C PHE A 70 -25.38 5.18 27.88
N VAL A 71 -25.46 4.34 28.92
CA VAL A 71 -24.91 2.97 29.05
C VAL A 71 -26.01 1.95 28.75
N PHE A 72 -25.70 0.87 28.03
CA PHE A 72 -26.33 -0.45 28.20
C PHE A 72 -25.36 -1.57 27.78
N PHE A 73 -25.17 -2.56 28.67
CA PHE A 73 -24.37 -3.77 28.46
C PHE A 73 -25.27 -4.92 27.99
N PHE A 74 -24.83 -5.67 26.98
CA PHE A 74 -25.22 -7.07 26.76
C PHE A 74 -23.94 -7.87 26.49
N PHE A 75 -23.67 -8.88 27.33
CA PHE A 75 -22.60 -9.85 27.13
C PHE A 75 -23.13 -10.97 26.23
N PHE A 76 -22.50 -11.17 25.06
CA PHE A 76 -22.54 -12.44 24.34
C PHE A 76 -21.15 -13.07 24.42
N ASP A 77 -21.09 -14.26 25.00
CA ASP A 77 -19.90 -15.09 25.11
C ASP A 77 -19.63 -15.73 23.74
N ILE A 78 -18.77 -15.09 22.93
CA ILE A 78 -18.28 -15.64 21.67
C ILE A 78 -16.97 -16.34 21.99
N LYS A 79 -16.97 -17.68 21.91
CA LYS A 79 -15.74 -18.48 21.81
C LYS A 79 -14.88 -17.96 20.67
N LEU A 80 -13.86 -17.19 21.00
CA LEU A 80 -12.80 -16.78 20.09
C LEU A 80 -11.92 -18.00 19.84
N GLU A 81 -12.14 -18.69 18.73
CA GLU A 81 -11.12 -19.57 18.13
C GLU A 81 -9.81 -18.79 17.99
N GLU A 82 -8.70 -19.45 18.32
CA GLU A 82 -7.34 -18.90 18.31
C GLU A 82 -7.03 -18.19 16.98
N ARG A 83 -7.23 -16.87 16.94
CA ARG A 83 -6.89 -16.07 15.76
C ARG A 83 -5.38 -16.03 15.59
N CYS A 84 -4.93 -16.36 14.37
CA CYS A 84 -3.58 -16.17 13.86
C CYS A 84 -2.90 -14.93 14.45
N LYS A 85 -1.64 -15.07 14.87
CA LYS A 85 -0.78 -13.97 15.33
C LYS A 85 -0.98 -12.73 14.43
N VAL A 86 -1.50 -11.66 15.02
CA VAL A 86 -1.79 -10.40 14.33
C VAL A 86 -0.48 -9.88 13.73
N VAL A 87 -0.46 -9.65 12.41
CA VAL A 87 0.70 -9.06 11.73
C VAL A 87 0.64 -7.55 11.94
N ASP A 88 1.68 -6.97 12.52
CA ASP A 88 1.77 -5.52 12.77
C ASP A 88 1.86 -4.77 11.43
N VAL A 89 0.72 -4.27 10.95
CA VAL A 89 0.64 -3.46 9.73
C VAL A 89 -0.42 -2.36 9.88
N PRO A 90 -0.04 -1.08 9.80
CA PRO A 90 -1.01 0.02 9.81
C PRO A 90 -1.73 0.04 8.46
N ALA A 91 -3.03 -0.27 8.45
CA ALA A 91 -3.83 -0.15 7.24
C ALA A 91 -5.25 0.36 7.53
N VAL A 92 -5.83 1.01 6.53
CA VAL A 92 -7.20 1.51 6.54
C VAL A 92 -7.91 0.96 5.32
N LEU A 93 -8.96 0.16 5.51
CA LEU A 93 -9.87 -0.27 4.46
C LEU A 93 -11.18 0.51 4.58
N VAL A 94 -11.66 1.06 3.46
CA VAL A 94 -12.91 1.81 3.38
C VAL A 94 -13.71 1.31 2.18
N HIS A 95 -14.96 0.91 2.42
CA HIS A 95 -15.92 0.60 1.37
C HIS A 95 -16.79 1.83 1.12
N LEU A 96 -16.75 2.35 -0.10
CA LEU A 96 -17.40 3.58 -0.52
C LEU A 96 -18.45 3.31 -1.60
N GLN A 97 -19.51 4.10 -1.59
CA GLN A 97 -20.58 4.10 -2.58
C GLN A 97 -20.80 5.51 -3.12
N TRP A 98 -21.02 5.66 -4.42
CA TRP A 98 -21.42 6.93 -5.02
C TRP A 98 -22.79 7.38 -4.51
N VAL A 99 -22.91 8.64 -4.07
CA VAL A 99 -24.18 9.22 -3.55
C VAL A 99 -25.17 9.52 -4.68
N GLN A 100 -24.66 9.94 -5.84
CA GLN A 100 -25.46 10.32 -7.01
C GLN A 100 -24.95 9.54 -8.23
N SER A 101 -25.21 8.24 -8.30
CA SER A 101 -24.88 7.51 -9.51
C SER A 101 -25.83 7.89 -10.65
N LYS A 102 -25.25 8.27 -11.79
CA LYS A 102 -25.97 8.50 -13.05
C LYS A 102 -25.85 7.31 -14.02
N SER A 103 -25.08 6.27 -13.68
CA SER A 103 -24.78 5.17 -14.59
C SER A 103 -25.26 3.82 -14.03
N SER A 104 -25.52 2.88 -14.94
CA SER A 104 -25.87 1.48 -14.64
C SER A 104 -24.66 0.63 -14.24
N GLY A 105 -23.50 1.24 -13.98
CA GLY A 105 -22.22 0.58 -13.65
C GLY A 105 -22.05 0.25 -12.16
N THR A 106 -20.86 -0.22 -11.79
CA THR A 106 -20.52 -0.49 -10.38
C THR A 106 -20.44 0.84 -9.61
N ASN A 107 -21.32 1.01 -8.63
CA ASN A 107 -21.42 2.24 -7.84
C ASN A 107 -20.65 2.18 -6.52
N GLU A 108 -19.89 1.11 -6.32
CA GLU A 108 -19.22 0.76 -5.08
C GLU A 108 -17.77 0.37 -5.36
N PHE A 109 -16.88 0.74 -4.45
CA PHE A 109 -15.47 0.36 -4.52
C PHE A 109 -14.84 0.36 -3.14
N ILE A 110 -13.77 -0.42 -3.00
CA ILE A 110 -13.00 -0.52 -1.77
C ILE A 110 -11.67 0.20 -1.95
N VAL A 111 -11.31 1.07 -1.00
CA VAL A 111 -10.01 1.73 -0.94
C VAL A 111 -9.25 1.21 0.26
N VAL A 112 -8.00 0.81 0.04
CA VAL A 112 -7.08 0.39 1.10
C VAL A 112 -5.86 1.28 1.09
N GLY A 113 -5.57 1.94 2.20
CA GLY A 113 -4.28 2.59 2.44
C GLY A 113 -3.44 1.73 3.37
N THR A 114 -2.13 1.59 3.10
CA THR A 114 -1.21 0.89 4.02
C THR A 114 0.23 1.41 3.89
N HIS A 115 1.01 1.22 4.95
CA HIS A 115 2.43 1.53 4.98
C HIS A 115 3.20 0.34 5.56
N LEU A 116 4.01 -0.32 4.72
CA LEU A 116 4.67 -1.56 5.11
C LEU A 116 5.99 -1.32 5.87
N LYS A 117 6.64 -2.40 6.30
CA LYS A 117 7.93 -2.37 7.01
C LYS A 117 9.03 -1.73 6.17
N SER A 118 9.80 -0.86 6.84
CA SER A 118 10.83 -0.01 6.23
C SER A 118 12.22 -0.63 6.06
N ALA A 119 12.49 -1.75 6.72
CA ALA A 119 13.82 -2.34 6.75
C ALA A 119 14.27 -2.74 5.34
N LYS A 120 15.43 -2.20 4.95
CA LYS A 120 16.03 -2.33 3.63
C LYS A 120 16.95 -3.56 3.54
N ASP A 121 16.39 -4.70 3.89
CA ASP A 121 17.03 -6.02 3.89
C ASP A 121 15.99 -7.13 3.65
N MET A 122 16.46 -8.38 3.58
CA MET A 122 15.62 -9.55 3.32
C MET A 122 14.72 -9.96 4.49
N GLU A 123 15.08 -9.59 5.72
CA GLU A 123 14.19 -9.78 6.88
C GLU A 123 12.99 -8.82 6.77
N GLY A 124 13.26 -7.56 6.43
CA GLY A 124 12.28 -6.56 6.08
C GLY A 124 11.40 -7.00 4.91
N GLU A 125 11.99 -7.60 3.88
CA GLU A 125 11.25 -8.13 2.73
C GLU A 125 10.32 -9.29 3.11
N ALA A 126 10.82 -10.23 3.91
CA ALA A 126 10.01 -11.32 4.44
C ALA A 126 8.87 -10.80 5.33
N HIS A 127 9.11 -9.73 6.09
CA HIS A 127 8.10 -9.09 6.90
C HIS A 127 7.05 -8.36 6.03
N ARG A 128 7.46 -7.63 5.00
CA ARG A 128 6.56 -6.99 4.03
C ARG A 128 5.68 -8.03 3.35
N LEU A 129 6.23 -9.16 2.91
CA LEU A 129 5.45 -10.28 2.38
C LEU A 129 4.36 -10.71 3.36
N LYS A 130 4.71 -11.00 4.62
CA LYS A 130 3.73 -11.37 5.66
C LYS A 130 2.63 -10.31 5.84
N GLN A 131 2.99 -9.04 5.88
CA GLN A 131 2.04 -7.92 5.99
C GLN A 131 1.09 -7.88 4.80
N THR A 132 1.62 -7.95 3.58
CA THR A 132 0.81 -7.88 2.36
C THR A 132 -0.09 -9.10 2.23
N HIS A 133 0.37 -10.30 2.58
CA HIS A 133 -0.46 -11.50 2.55
C HIS A 133 -1.60 -11.47 3.57
N TYR A 134 -1.31 -10.99 4.79
CA TYR A 134 -2.34 -10.77 5.79
C TYR A 134 -3.42 -9.81 5.26
N LEU A 135 -3.02 -8.65 4.72
CA LEU A 135 -3.95 -7.70 4.14
C LEU A 135 -4.70 -8.27 2.93
N ALA A 136 -4.03 -8.97 2.02
CA ALA A 136 -4.65 -9.60 0.85
C ALA A 136 -5.73 -10.60 1.26
N THR A 137 -5.47 -11.40 2.29
CA THR A 137 -6.45 -12.35 2.83
C THR A 137 -7.68 -11.62 3.38
N GLU A 138 -7.47 -10.59 4.20
CA GLU A 138 -8.55 -9.81 4.81
C GLU A 138 -9.38 -9.04 3.77
N ILE A 139 -8.72 -8.46 2.77
CA ILE A 139 -9.35 -7.78 1.63
C ILE A 139 -10.18 -8.79 0.82
N SER A 140 -9.58 -9.92 0.46
CA SER A 140 -10.24 -10.96 -0.35
C SER A 140 -11.46 -11.55 0.36
N SER A 141 -11.35 -11.82 1.67
CA SER A 141 -12.48 -12.29 2.47
C SER A 141 -13.61 -11.26 2.56
N TYR A 142 -13.29 -9.98 2.77
CA TYR A 142 -14.30 -8.93 2.80
C TYR A 142 -14.93 -8.69 1.42
N GLN A 143 -14.12 -8.66 0.35
CA GLN A 143 -14.60 -8.50 -1.02
C GLN A 143 -15.59 -9.61 -1.39
N GLN A 144 -15.24 -10.88 -1.15
CA GLN A 144 -16.14 -12.01 -1.41
C GLN A 144 -17.47 -11.90 -0.66
N LYS A 145 -17.47 -11.33 0.55
CA LYS A 145 -18.69 -11.09 1.32
C LYS A 145 -19.59 -10.03 0.68
N VAL A 146 -19.02 -8.96 0.11
CA VAL A 146 -19.80 -7.88 -0.51
C VAL A 146 -20.14 -8.13 -1.98
N GLU A 147 -19.43 -9.03 -2.65
CA GLU A 147 -19.67 -9.43 -4.04
C GLU A 147 -20.70 -10.56 -4.20
N GLN A 148 -21.59 -10.71 -3.20
CA GLN A 148 -22.73 -11.62 -3.32
C GLN A 148 -23.69 -11.15 -4.41
N ASP A 149 -24.40 -12.10 -5.03
CA ASP A 149 -25.43 -11.87 -6.06
C ASP A 149 -24.91 -11.20 -7.35
N GLY A 150 -23.67 -11.52 -7.75
CA GLY A 150 -23.09 -11.07 -9.02
C GLY A 150 -22.58 -9.63 -9.01
N ARG A 151 -22.57 -8.97 -7.84
CA ARG A 151 -21.97 -7.64 -7.66
C ARG A 151 -20.46 -7.69 -7.88
N GLN A 152 -19.91 -6.66 -8.54
CA GLN A 152 -18.47 -6.44 -8.62
C GLN A 152 -18.12 -5.14 -7.91
N VAL A 153 -17.20 -5.22 -6.95
CA VAL A 153 -16.75 -4.12 -6.12
C VAL A 153 -15.22 -4.03 -6.27
N PRO A 154 -14.69 -3.24 -7.21
CA PRO A 154 -13.26 -3.12 -7.43
C PRO A 154 -12.53 -2.60 -6.18
N VAL A 155 -11.33 -3.15 -5.96
CA VAL A 155 -10.43 -2.74 -4.88
C VAL A 155 -9.28 -1.90 -5.45
N PHE A 156 -8.98 -0.81 -4.75
CA PHE A 156 -7.84 0.08 -4.97
C PHE A 156 -6.95 0.05 -3.73
N ILE A 157 -5.63 -0.03 -3.91
CA ILE A 157 -4.67 -0.01 -2.82
C ILE A 157 -3.60 1.06 -3.06
N GLY A 158 -3.52 2.04 -2.15
CA GLY A 158 -2.36 2.92 -2.02
C GLY A 158 -1.36 2.31 -1.05
N VAL A 159 -0.16 2.01 -1.53
CA VAL A 159 0.88 1.33 -0.75
C VAL A 159 2.17 2.12 -0.79
N PHE A 160 2.72 2.35 0.40
CA PHE A 160 4.15 2.64 0.56
C PHE A 160 4.90 1.32 0.77
N LEU A 161 5.53 0.82 -0.29
CA LEU A 161 6.53 -0.24 -0.24
C LEU A 161 7.88 0.40 0.11
N PHE A 162 8.91 -0.42 0.37
CA PHE A 162 10.26 0.10 0.59
C PHE A 162 11.25 -0.30 -0.51
N TYR A 163 10.76 -0.95 -1.58
CA TYR A 163 11.57 -1.39 -2.72
C TYR A 163 10.91 -1.17 -4.06
N SER A 164 11.79 -0.91 -5.02
CA SER A 164 11.50 -0.63 -6.42
C SER A 164 11.82 -1.82 -7.31
N LEU A 165 10.98 -2.03 -8.32
CA LEU A 165 11.33 -2.74 -9.52
C LEU A 165 11.37 -1.72 -10.68
N CYS A 166 12.55 -1.25 -11.05
CA CYS A 166 12.71 -0.45 -12.26
C CYS A 166 12.78 -1.41 -13.47
N VAL A 167 11.62 -1.79 -14.02
CA VAL A 167 11.57 -2.58 -15.26
C VAL A 167 11.74 -1.64 -16.44
N ASN A 168 12.97 -1.42 -16.87
CA ASN A 168 13.21 -0.82 -18.19
C ASN A 168 12.85 -1.85 -19.27
N SER A 169 11.73 -1.64 -19.96
CA SER A 169 11.30 -2.33 -21.19
C SER A 169 10.99 -3.84 -21.05
N LEU A 170 9.70 -4.18 -20.96
CA LEU A 170 9.19 -5.50 -21.36
C LEU A 170 8.89 -5.48 -22.86
N ASN A 171 9.91 -5.69 -23.69
CA ASN A 171 9.68 -6.13 -25.06
C ASN A 171 9.40 -7.65 -25.08
N SER A 172 8.46 -8.04 -25.94
CA SER A 172 7.71 -9.31 -26.02
C SER A 172 8.52 -10.59 -26.34
N ASN A 173 9.62 -10.85 -25.63
CA ASN A 173 10.35 -12.14 -25.70
C ASN A 173 10.70 -12.61 -24.28
N ILE A 174 9.74 -13.27 -23.64
CA ILE A 174 9.69 -13.63 -22.22
C ILE A 174 10.78 -14.62 -21.75
N LEU A 175 11.57 -15.25 -22.62
CA LEU A 175 12.62 -16.18 -22.18
C LEU A 175 14.05 -15.63 -22.22
N HIS A 176 14.33 -14.55 -22.95
CA HIS A 176 15.72 -14.05 -23.07
C HIS A 176 16.02 -12.83 -22.18
N CYS A 177 15.01 -12.03 -21.81
CA CYS A 177 15.22 -10.83 -20.98
C CYS A 177 15.39 -11.11 -19.48
N LEU A 178 15.00 -12.29 -18.97
CA LEU A 178 15.23 -12.65 -17.57
C LEU A 178 16.72 -12.77 -17.21
N ARG A 179 17.62 -13.01 -18.18
CA ARG A 179 19.08 -12.99 -17.96
C ARG A 179 19.65 -11.59 -17.71
N LYS A 180 18.88 -10.52 -17.95
CA LYS A 180 19.27 -9.12 -17.70
C LYS A 180 18.23 -8.36 -16.89
N CYS A 181 17.50 -9.04 -15.98
CA CYS A 181 16.97 -8.36 -14.81
C CYS A 181 18.16 -7.95 -13.93
N VAL A 182 18.81 -6.86 -14.33
CA VAL A 182 19.75 -6.15 -13.49
C VAL A 182 18.94 -5.71 -12.29
N LEU A 183 19.08 -6.42 -11.17
CA LEU A 183 18.87 -5.85 -9.84
C LEU A 183 19.55 -4.49 -9.90
N THR A 184 18.76 -3.41 -10.00
CA THR A 184 19.35 -2.08 -10.09
C THR A 184 20.20 -1.87 -8.85
N LYS A 185 21.23 -1.03 -8.95
CA LYS A 185 22.13 -0.68 -7.81
C LYS A 185 21.35 -0.27 -6.55
N ASP A 186 20.08 0.04 -6.73
CA ASP A 186 19.13 0.52 -5.76
C ASP A 186 18.60 -0.54 -4.79
N THR A 187 18.72 -1.84 -5.08
CA THR A 187 18.09 -2.84 -4.20
C THR A 187 18.94 -3.28 -2.99
N LYS A 188 20.12 -2.71 -2.77
CA LYS A 188 21.13 -3.26 -1.84
C LYS A 188 21.37 -4.77 -2.02
N GLY A 189 21.09 -5.31 -3.22
CA GLY A 189 21.36 -6.71 -3.58
C GLY A 189 20.26 -7.73 -3.29
N PHE A 190 19.01 -7.33 -2.99
CA PHE A 190 17.91 -8.30 -2.82
C PHE A 190 16.70 -8.05 -3.72
N PRO A 191 15.90 -9.09 -4.05
CA PRO A 191 14.76 -8.97 -4.95
C PRO A 191 13.54 -8.27 -4.30
N PRO A 192 12.76 -7.47 -5.06
CA PRO A 192 11.51 -6.86 -4.60
C PRO A 192 10.34 -7.85 -4.63
N LEU A 193 10.44 -8.92 -3.85
CA LEU A 193 9.50 -10.04 -3.81
C LEU A 193 8.05 -9.63 -3.51
N THR A 194 7.86 -8.64 -2.65
CA THR A 194 6.56 -8.12 -2.21
C THR A 194 5.84 -7.48 -3.37
N TYR A 195 6.53 -6.62 -4.13
CA TYR A 195 5.97 -6.04 -5.34
C TYR A 195 5.59 -7.14 -6.35
N ALA A 196 6.51 -8.07 -6.60
CA ALA A 196 6.25 -9.17 -7.52
C ALA A 196 5.04 -10.01 -7.09
N SER A 197 4.90 -10.31 -5.80
CA SER A 197 3.76 -11.08 -5.25
C SER A 197 2.41 -10.39 -5.41
N ILE A 198 2.38 -9.06 -5.54
CA ILE A 198 1.16 -8.28 -5.77
C ILE A 198 0.77 -8.30 -7.26
N THR A 199 1.77 -8.23 -8.14
CA THR A 199 1.53 -7.91 -9.56
C THR A 199 1.65 -9.08 -10.53
N ASP A 200 2.51 -10.07 -10.25
CA ASP A 200 2.85 -11.13 -11.21
C ASP A 200 3.47 -12.36 -10.51
N ASP A 201 2.74 -13.47 -10.54
CA ASP A 201 3.13 -14.73 -9.91
C ASP A 201 4.36 -15.38 -10.55
N GLY A 202 4.47 -15.28 -11.87
CA GLY A 202 5.60 -15.80 -12.62
C GLY A 202 6.86 -15.04 -12.24
N LEU A 203 6.76 -13.71 -12.19
CA LEU A 203 7.84 -12.84 -11.73
C LEU A 203 8.25 -13.17 -10.29
N PHE A 204 7.28 -13.32 -9.39
CA PHE A 204 7.54 -13.62 -7.97
C PHE A 204 8.25 -14.97 -7.80
N LYS A 205 7.76 -16.03 -8.45
CA LYS A 205 8.36 -17.38 -8.42
C LYS A 205 9.78 -17.37 -8.98
N ASN A 206 10.01 -16.69 -10.10
CA ASN A 206 11.32 -16.59 -10.72
C ASN A 206 12.32 -15.84 -9.84
N MET A 207 11.94 -14.67 -9.30
CA MET A 207 12.79 -13.89 -8.39
C MET A 207 13.15 -14.65 -7.12
N LEU A 208 12.18 -15.37 -6.54
CA LEU A 208 12.43 -16.16 -5.34
C LEU A 208 13.38 -17.33 -5.62
N LYS A 209 13.22 -18.00 -6.77
CA LYS A 209 14.10 -19.08 -7.21
C LYS A 209 15.54 -18.57 -7.39
N GLU A 210 15.73 -17.51 -8.17
CA GLU A 210 17.06 -16.92 -8.41
C GLU A 210 17.75 -16.48 -7.11
N TYR A 211 16.98 -15.90 -6.18
CA TYR A 211 17.53 -15.47 -4.90
C TYR A 211 18.00 -16.65 -4.04
N LYS A 212 17.24 -17.75 -4.00
CA LYS A 212 17.62 -18.98 -3.29
C LYS A 212 18.86 -19.63 -3.90
N GLU A 213 18.97 -19.64 -5.23
CA GLU A 213 20.13 -20.18 -5.94
C GLU A 213 21.41 -19.37 -5.67
N LYS A 214 21.31 -18.04 -5.60
CA LYS A 214 22.46 -17.15 -5.36
C LYS A 214 22.88 -17.05 -3.90
N ASN A 215 22.01 -17.43 -2.95
CA ASN A 215 22.25 -17.25 -1.52
C ASN A 215 22.00 -18.56 -0.77
N SER A 216 23.05 -19.36 -0.59
CA SER A 216 23.00 -20.62 0.17
C SER A 216 22.55 -20.45 1.63
N SER A 217 22.73 -19.25 2.22
CA SER A 217 22.25 -18.88 3.56
C SER A 217 20.78 -18.39 3.59
N ALA A 218 20.19 -18.08 2.43
CA ALA A 218 18.78 -17.63 2.31
C ALA A 218 17.76 -18.74 2.58
N ALA A 219 18.20 -20.00 2.67
CA ALA A 219 17.38 -21.13 3.10
C ALA A 219 16.68 -20.90 4.47
N ARG A 220 17.14 -19.90 5.25
CA ARG A 220 16.55 -19.50 6.53
C ARG A 220 15.22 -18.74 6.41
N VAL A 221 14.95 -18.08 5.27
CA VAL A 221 13.68 -17.35 5.07
C VAL A 221 12.67 -18.29 4.41
N VAL A 222 11.79 -18.87 5.23
CA VAL A 222 10.72 -19.75 4.76
C VAL A 222 9.56 -18.90 4.22
N ILE A 223 9.38 -18.90 2.90
CA ILE A 223 8.25 -18.27 2.20
C ILE A 223 7.35 -19.39 1.66
N ASP A 224 6.12 -19.47 2.19
CA ASP A 224 5.10 -20.42 1.78
C ASP A 224 4.35 -19.92 0.53
N LEU A 225 4.92 -20.21 -0.65
CA LEU A 225 4.41 -19.75 -1.94
C LEU A 225 2.94 -20.08 -2.18
N ASP A 226 2.48 -21.27 -1.80
CA ASP A 226 1.12 -21.72 -2.07
C ASP A 226 0.10 -20.90 -1.27
N ASN A 227 0.47 -20.51 -0.05
CA ASN A 227 -0.36 -19.64 0.76
C ASN A 227 -0.45 -18.23 0.19
N TYR A 228 0.68 -17.64 -0.26
CA TYR A 228 0.67 -16.34 -0.95
C TYR A 228 -0.23 -16.38 -2.18
N GLN A 229 -0.04 -17.38 -3.04
CA GLN A 229 -0.73 -17.52 -4.32
C GLN A 229 -2.26 -17.48 -4.18
N LYS A 230 -2.82 -18.23 -3.22
CA LYS A 230 -4.27 -18.32 -2.99
C LYS A 230 -4.94 -16.98 -2.71
N ALA A 231 -4.25 -16.07 -2.03
CA ALA A 231 -4.79 -14.75 -1.71
C ALA A 231 -4.75 -13.82 -2.94
N TYR A 232 -3.64 -13.80 -3.67
CA TYR A 232 -3.44 -12.87 -4.81
C TYR A 232 -4.12 -13.32 -6.10
N ASP A 233 -4.29 -14.63 -6.33
CA ASP A 233 -5.02 -15.16 -7.50
C ASP A 233 -6.42 -14.55 -7.64
N LYS A 234 -7.03 -14.22 -6.51
CA LYS A 234 -8.36 -13.62 -6.43
C LYS A 234 -8.34 -12.10 -6.58
N LEU A 235 -7.24 -11.46 -6.20
CA LEU A 235 -7.14 -10.00 -6.21
C LEU A 235 -6.60 -9.47 -7.54
N ARG A 236 -5.54 -10.06 -8.09
CA ARG A 236 -4.93 -9.70 -9.39
C ARG A 236 -4.75 -8.20 -9.58
N PHE A 237 -4.00 -7.59 -8.68
CA PHE A 237 -3.72 -6.16 -8.73
C PHE A 237 -2.81 -5.80 -9.89
N TYR A 238 -3.03 -4.61 -10.42
CA TYR A 238 -2.19 -4.00 -11.43
C TYR A 238 -1.79 -2.60 -10.99
N SER A 239 -0.56 -2.19 -11.28
CA SER A 239 -0.09 -0.84 -10.95
C SER A 239 -0.68 0.16 -11.94
N ALA A 240 -1.21 1.27 -11.43
CA ALA A 240 -1.79 2.33 -12.25
C ALA A 240 -0.74 2.99 -13.15
N TYR A 241 0.46 3.29 -12.61
CA TYR A 241 1.54 3.88 -13.39
C TYR A 241 2.07 2.91 -14.45
N LYS A 242 2.26 1.63 -14.09
CA LYS A 242 2.65 0.60 -15.06
C LYS A 242 1.59 0.41 -16.14
N GLY A 243 0.30 0.47 -15.79
CA GLY A 243 -0.78 0.34 -16.76
C GLY A 243 -0.87 1.52 -17.72
N PHE A 244 -0.55 2.73 -17.26
CA PHE A 244 -0.55 3.92 -18.08
C PHE A 244 0.71 4.06 -18.97
N TYR A 245 1.90 3.89 -18.39
CA TYR A 245 3.18 4.09 -19.09
C TYR A 245 3.80 2.81 -19.67
N GLY A 246 3.26 1.63 -19.35
CA GLY A 246 3.88 0.32 -19.63
C GLY A 246 5.03 -0.05 -18.68
N SER A 247 5.45 0.86 -17.81
CA SER A 247 6.52 0.66 -16.81
C SER A 247 6.28 1.51 -15.57
N GLU A 248 6.88 1.12 -14.45
CA GLU A 248 6.87 1.94 -13.23
C GLU A 248 7.72 3.21 -13.43
N PRO A 249 7.43 4.32 -12.71
CA PRO A 249 8.28 5.50 -12.75
C PRO A 249 9.70 5.14 -12.28
N LYS A 250 10.69 5.96 -12.66
CA LYS A 250 12.09 5.75 -12.26
C LYS A 250 12.31 5.95 -10.76
N TYR A 251 11.53 6.85 -10.15
CA TYR A 251 11.54 7.13 -8.72
C TYR A 251 10.20 7.70 -8.25
N THR A 252 9.93 7.54 -6.97
CA THR A 252 8.89 8.24 -6.20
C THR A 252 9.47 8.89 -4.95
N THR A 253 10.74 8.60 -4.61
CA THR A 253 11.53 9.25 -3.56
C THR A 253 12.95 9.51 -4.04
N TRP A 254 13.53 10.63 -3.61
CA TRP A 254 14.91 10.99 -3.90
C TRP A 254 15.48 11.90 -2.80
N LYS A 255 16.32 11.34 -1.94
CA LYS A 255 16.80 12.01 -0.72
C LYS A 255 18.29 11.87 -0.51
N LYS A 256 18.85 12.79 0.26
CA LYS A 256 20.26 12.77 0.68
C LYS A 256 20.42 11.99 1.99
N ARG A 257 21.40 11.09 2.04
CA ARG A 257 21.78 10.31 3.23
C ARG A 257 23.30 10.43 3.47
N GLN A 258 23.77 9.98 4.63
CA GLN A 258 25.22 9.96 4.94
C GLN A 258 26.04 9.15 3.90
N GLY A 259 25.42 8.19 3.21
CA GLY A 259 26.05 7.38 2.16
C GLY A 259 25.84 7.87 0.73
N GLY A 260 25.32 9.09 0.53
CA GLY A 260 25.00 9.64 -0.79
C GLY A 260 23.49 9.71 -1.06
N GLU A 261 23.12 9.62 -2.33
CA GLU A 261 21.72 9.71 -2.77
C GLU A 261 20.98 8.37 -2.57
N ASP A 262 19.74 8.46 -2.10
CA ASP A 262 18.81 7.34 -1.91
C ASP A 262 17.58 7.63 -2.78
N LYS A 263 17.48 6.94 -3.92
CA LYS A 263 16.54 7.23 -5.00
C LYS A 263 15.83 5.96 -5.48
N HIS A 264 14.51 5.90 -5.32
CA HIS A 264 13.75 4.66 -5.54
C HIS A 264 12.29 4.93 -5.94
N THR A 265 11.65 3.98 -6.63
CA THR A 265 10.17 3.89 -6.74
C THR A 265 9.64 2.95 -5.70
N ILE A 266 9.03 3.49 -4.65
CA ILE A 266 8.54 2.68 -3.53
C ILE A 266 7.10 3.03 -3.14
N ASP A 267 6.47 3.92 -3.88
CA ASP A 267 5.07 4.31 -3.72
C ASP A 267 4.26 3.79 -4.90
N TYR A 268 3.16 3.09 -4.62
CA TYR A 268 2.37 2.41 -5.64
C TYR A 268 0.86 2.65 -5.46
N LEU A 269 0.17 2.80 -6.59
CA LEU A 269 -1.30 2.74 -6.68
C LEU A 269 -1.69 1.47 -7.43
N PHE A 270 -2.22 0.49 -6.72
CA PHE A 270 -2.70 -0.76 -7.27
C PHE A 270 -4.22 -0.76 -7.42
N PHE A 271 -4.73 -1.43 -8.45
CA PHE A 271 -6.18 -1.57 -8.68
C PHE A 271 -6.52 -2.88 -9.38
N GLN A 272 -7.78 -3.29 -9.32
CA GLN A 272 -8.28 -4.50 -9.99
C GLN A 272 -8.77 -4.20 -11.41
N HIS A 273 -7.84 -4.11 -12.36
CA HIS A 273 -8.14 -3.81 -13.77
C HIS A 273 -9.16 -4.77 -14.43
N LEU A 274 -9.22 -6.03 -14.00
CA LEU A 274 -10.17 -7.02 -14.55
C LEU A 274 -11.62 -6.80 -14.11
N LYS A 275 -11.91 -5.84 -13.23
CA LYS A 275 -13.28 -5.51 -12.75
C LYS A 275 -13.86 -4.28 -13.46
N GLY A 276 -13.52 -4.09 -14.74
CA GLY A 276 -14.05 -3.01 -15.57
C GLY A 276 -13.49 -1.63 -15.23
N VAL A 277 -12.36 -1.55 -14.54
CA VAL A 277 -11.71 -0.28 -14.20
C VAL A 277 -10.50 -0.06 -15.10
N GLY A 278 -10.40 1.14 -15.68
CA GLY A 278 -9.25 1.60 -16.46
C GLY A 278 -8.56 2.80 -15.80
N VAL A 279 -7.31 3.07 -16.19
CA VAL A 279 -6.59 4.29 -15.82
C VAL A 279 -6.67 5.26 -16.99
N SER A 280 -7.21 6.47 -16.75
CA SER A 280 -7.37 7.50 -17.79
C SER A 280 -6.27 8.54 -17.76
N SER A 281 -5.75 8.87 -16.58
CA SER A 281 -4.66 9.81 -16.41
C SER A 281 -3.88 9.52 -15.13
N ILE A 282 -2.64 10.03 -15.06
CA ILE A 282 -1.78 9.94 -13.88
C ILE A 282 -1.13 11.31 -13.62
N LEU A 283 -0.68 11.55 -12.39
CA LEU A 283 0.17 12.69 -12.07
C LEU A 283 1.62 12.37 -12.43
N GLU A 284 2.20 13.17 -13.32
CA GLU A 284 3.59 13.03 -13.73
C GLU A 284 4.55 13.27 -12.57
N ILE A 285 5.57 12.41 -12.44
CA ILE A 285 6.63 12.58 -11.46
C ILE A 285 7.67 13.57 -12.01
N PRO A 286 8.07 14.61 -11.26
CA PRO A 286 9.04 15.59 -11.73
C PRO A 286 10.33 14.94 -12.21
N GLU A 287 10.77 15.30 -13.42
CA GLU A 287 12.06 14.85 -13.98
C GLU A 287 13.26 15.32 -13.16
N GLU A 288 14.42 14.68 -13.34
CA GLU A 288 15.59 14.92 -12.48
C GLU A 288 16.02 16.39 -12.48
N LYS A 289 16.01 17.00 -13.66
CA LYS A 289 16.35 18.42 -13.89
C LYS A 289 15.46 19.42 -13.14
N ALA A 290 14.27 19.00 -12.72
CA ALA A 290 13.32 19.82 -11.97
C ALA A 290 13.51 19.70 -10.45
N VAL A 291 14.34 18.75 -9.99
CA VAL A 291 14.66 18.57 -8.58
C VAL A 291 15.91 19.37 -8.25
N ASN A 292 15.85 20.12 -7.16
CA ASN A 292 17.01 20.83 -6.64
C ASN A 292 18.07 19.80 -6.19
N HIS A 293 19.18 19.70 -6.92
CA HIS A 293 20.24 18.73 -6.65
C HIS A 293 21.05 19.02 -5.38
N ASP A 294 21.02 20.27 -4.89
CA ASP A 294 21.77 20.64 -3.68
C ASP A 294 21.08 20.12 -2.42
N SER A 295 19.74 20.27 -2.36
CA SER A 295 18.91 19.83 -1.24
C SER A 295 18.33 18.42 -1.41
N LEU A 296 18.01 18.02 -2.64
CA LEU A 296 17.10 16.91 -2.95
C LEU A 296 15.79 17.05 -2.16
N LEU A 297 15.15 15.94 -1.80
CA LEU A 297 13.96 15.93 -0.96
C LEU A 297 14.27 15.49 0.49
N PRO A 298 13.55 16.04 1.50
CA PRO A 298 12.68 17.20 1.38
C PRO A 298 13.50 18.49 1.16
N GLY A 299 12.87 19.49 0.55
CA GLY A 299 13.49 20.79 0.24
C GLY A 299 12.50 21.94 0.43
N TRP A 300 12.94 23.17 0.17
CA TRP A 300 12.06 24.35 0.27
C TRP A 300 10.94 24.30 -0.78
N GLU A 301 11.23 23.69 -1.91
CA GLU A 301 10.35 23.52 -3.06
C GLU A 301 9.37 22.35 -2.87
N TYR A 302 9.68 21.41 -1.98
CA TYR A 302 8.86 20.21 -1.79
C TYR A 302 8.99 19.61 -0.38
N PRO A 303 7.89 19.56 0.42
CA PRO A 303 7.96 19.38 1.87
C PRO A 303 8.10 17.91 2.35
N SER A 304 8.22 16.96 1.44
CA SER A 304 8.28 15.51 1.73
C SER A 304 9.46 14.89 0.99
N ASP A 305 10.05 13.82 1.53
CA ASP A 305 11.05 13.02 0.80
C ASP A 305 10.45 12.11 -0.27
N HIS A 306 9.13 12.13 -0.44
CA HIS A 306 8.33 11.36 -1.38
C HIS A 306 7.44 12.25 -2.25
N PHE A 307 7.51 12.05 -3.56
CA PHE A 307 6.58 12.65 -4.51
C PHE A 307 5.17 12.09 -4.31
N ALA A 308 4.18 12.98 -4.39
CA ALA A 308 2.79 12.58 -4.42
C ALA A 308 2.52 11.82 -5.72
N ILE A 309 1.78 10.72 -5.61
CA ILE A 309 1.33 9.93 -6.75
C ILE A 309 -0.18 10.04 -6.87
N MET A 310 -0.70 10.05 -8.09
CA MET A 310 -2.13 10.19 -8.35
C MET A 310 -2.48 9.50 -9.66
N ALA A 311 -3.68 8.92 -9.70
CA ALA A 311 -4.27 8.37 -10.90
C ALA A 311 -5.77 8.71 -10.94
N GLU A 312 -6.27 8.95 -12.14
CA GLU A 312 -7.70 9.00 -12.43
C GLU A 312 -8.13 7.66 -13.04
N PHE A 313 -9.30 7.19 -12.61
CA PHE A 313 -9.84 5.91 -13.01
C PHE A 313 -11.21 6.08 -13.65
N GLU A 314 -11.46 5.26 -14.68
CA GLU A 314 -12.74 5.15 -15.36
C GLU A 314 -13.39 3.80 -15.04
N PHE A 315 -14.71 3.79 -14.87
CA PHE A 315 -15.54 2.66 -14.44
C PHE A 315 -16.61 2.33 -15.49
#